data_AF-A0A847T5B8-F1
#
_entry.id   AF-A0A847T5B8-F1
#
_cell.length_a   1.000
_cell.length_b   1.000
_cell.length_c   1.000
_cell.angle_alpha   90.00
_cell.angle_beta   90.00
_cell.angle_gamma   90.00
#
_symmetry.space_group_name_H-M   'P 1'
#
loop_
_entity.id
_entity.type
_entity.pdbx_description
1 polymer ?
#
loop_
_entity_poly.entity_id
_entity_poly.type
_entity_poly.pdbx_seq_one_letter_code
_entity_poly.pdbx_strand_id
1 'polypeptide(L)'
;MNKKDKAALAKQLLSAPPTKVYIYVDGCTTYRMLIIYRGEGLFYAENDHCLILEKFSAREAKVSLEGTEQWLDGEPVADKALLARNLKDFYKRSYKDDLNII
;
A
#
# COMPACT_ATOMS: atom_id res chain seq x y z
N MET A 1 8.50 -5.83 11.36
CA MET A 1 9.03 -6.95 10.55
C MET A 1 10.33 -6.53 9.87
N ASN A 2 11.30 -7.43 9.61
CA ASN A 2 12.56 -7.00 8.95
C ASN A 2 12.35 -6.70 7.46
N LYS A 3 13.28 -5.96 6.82
CA LYS A 3 13.15 -5.55 5.40
C LYS A 3 13.03 -6.73 4.42
N LYS A 4 13.71 -7.84 4.70
CA LYS A 4 13.73 -9.04 3.83
C LYS A 4 12.37 -9.72 3.79
N ASP A 5 11.75 -9.88 4.95
CA ASP A 5 10.41 -10.46 5.07
C ASP A 5 9.36 -9.56 4.42
N LYS A 6 9.53 -8.22 4.50
CA LYS A 6 8.66 -7.25 3.81
C LYS A 6 8.73 -7.44 2.30
N ALA A 7 9.93 -7.50 1.75
CA ALA A 7 10.14 -7.70 0.33
C ALA A 7 9.56 -9.05 -0.15
N ALA A 8 9.74 -10.12 0.63
CA ALA A 8 9.19 -11.43 0.31
C ALA A 8 7.65 -11.42 0.28
N LEU A 9 7.00 -10.80 1.28
CA LEU A 9 5.55 -10.66 1.30
C LEU A 9 5.06 -9.80 0.14
N ALA A 10 5.68 -8.64 -0.09
CA ALA A 10 5.29 -7.74 -1.18
C ALA A 10 5.35 -8.45 -2.55
N LYS A 11 6.40 -9.25 -2.80
CA LYS A 11 6.52 -10.04 -4.03
C LYS A 11 5.41 -11.07 -4.20
N GLN A 12 5.01 -11.74 -3.11
CA GLN A 12 3.87 -12.67 -3.14
C GLN A 12 2.56 -11.93 -3.45
N LEU A 13 2.36 -10.75 -2.87
CA LEU A 13 1.14 -9.95 -3.07
C LEU A 13 1.07 -9.29 -4.45
N LEU A 14 2.21 -8.91 -5.05
CA LEU A 14 2.27 -8.43 -6.44
C LEU A 14 1.73 -9.46 -7.44
N SER A 15 2.03 -10.74 -7.19
CA SER A 15 1.61 -11.87 -8.03
C SER A 15 0.24 -12.43 -7.64
N ALA A 16 -0.42 -11.85 -6.62
CA ALA A 16 -1.68 -12.38 -6.11
C ALA A 16 -2.85 -12.03 -7.05
N PRO A 17 -3.84 -12.93 -7.19
CA PRO A 17 -5.02 -12.68 -8.01
C PRO A 17 -5.98 -11.68 -7.34
N PRO A 18 -6.93 -11.09 -8.10
CA PRO A 18 -7.93 -10.14 -7.59
C PRO A 18 -8.79 -10.64 -6.43
N THR A 19 -8.88 -11.97 -6.23
CA THR A 19 -9.60 -12.56 -5.10
C THR A 19 -8.87 -12.43 -3.76
N LYS A 20 -7.59 -12.04 -3.78
CA LYS A 20 -6.73 -11.90 -2.60
C LYS A 20 -6.22 -10.48 -2.36
N VAL A 21 -6.19 -9.65 -3.39
CA VAL A 21 -5.68 -8.27 -3.35
C VAL A 21 -6.59 -7.40 -4.21
N TYR A 22 -6.88 -6.18 -3.75
CA TYR A 22 -7.60 -5.22 -4.58
C TYR A 22 -6.68 -4.71 -5.67
N ILE A 23 -7.13 -4.76 -6.92
CA ILE A 23 -6.37 -4.34 -8.09
C ILE A 23 -7.15 -3.26 -8.82
N TYR A 24 -6.48 -2.16 -9.12
CA TYR A 24 -7.02 -1.05 -9.90
C TYR A 24 -6.08 -0.76 -11.07
N VAL A 25 -6.64 -0.40 -12.22
CA VAL A 25 -5.88 -0.02 -13.41
C VAL A 25 -6.29 1.40 -13.79
N ASP A 26 -5.31 2.29 -13.96
CA ASP A 26 -5.50 3.64 -14.47
C ASP A 26 -4.45 3.94 -15.54
N GLY A 27 -4.88 4.07 -16.79
CA GLY A 27 -4.00 4.13 -17.95
C GLY A 27 -3.07 2.91 -18.05
N CYS A 28 -1.75 3.15 -18.00
CA CYS A 28 -0.72 2.10 -18.02
C CYS A 28 -0.29 1.64 -16.61
N THR A 29 -0.87 2.21 -15.56
CA THR A 29 -0.45 1.95 -14.18
C THR A 29 -1.40 0.98 -13.49
N THR A 30 -0.83 -0.05 -12.87
CA THR A 30 -1.57 -1.00 -12.03
C THR A 30 -1.30 -0.72 -10.56
N TYR A 31 -2.36 -0.44 -9.81
CA TYR A 31 -2.33 -0.24 -8.38
C TYR A 31 -2.83 -1.48 -7.65
N ARG A 32 -2.19 -1.81 -6.53
CA ARG A 32 -2.63 -2.91 -5.66
C ARG A 32 -2.71 -2.46 -4.21
N MET A 33 -3.70 -2.98 -3.50
CA MET A 33 -3.90 -2.66 -2.08
C MET A 33 -4.43 -3.85 -1.29
N LEU A 34 -3.87 -4.08 -0.11
CA LEU A 34 -4.36 -5.10 0.81
C LEU A 34 -4.06 -4.73 2.27
N ILE A 35 -5.07 -4.81 3.14
CA ILE A 35 -4.87 -4.78 4.59
C ILE A 35 -4.24 -6.12 5.01
N ILE A 36 -3.12 -6.03 5.70
CA ILE A 36 -2.34 -7.17 6.19
C ILE A 36 -2.17 -7.08 7.71
N TYR A 37 -1.54 -8.10 8.31
CA TYR A 37 -1.28 -8.18 9.76
C TYR A 37 -2.51 -7.90 10.63
N ARG A 38 -3.64 -8.52 10.30
CA ARG A 38 -4.89 -8.38 11.06
C ARG A 38 -5.36 -6.92 11.24
N GLY A 39 -5.03 -6.04 10.29
CA GLY A 39 -5.45 -4.63 10.34
C GLY A 39 -4.36 -3.65 10.78
N GLU A 40 -3.15 -4.13 11.06
CA GLU A 40 -2.02 -3.30 11.51
C GLU A 40 -1.01 -2.99 10.38
N GLY A 41 -1.22 -3.53 9.18
CA GLY A 41 -0.41 -3.17 8.02
C GLY A 41 -1.24 -2.90 6.79
N LEU A 42 -0.72 -2.02 5.93
CA LEU A 42 -1.28 -1.77 4.61
C LEU A 42 -0.22 -2.04 3.55
N PHE A 43 -0.48 -3.03 2.70
CA PHE A 43 0.25 -3.24 1.46
C PHE A 43 -0.29 -2.29 0.40
N TYR A 44 0.63 -1.60 -0.27
CA TYR A 44 0.34 -0.77 -1.43
C TYR A 44 1.40 -1.02 -2.50
N ALA A 45 0.99 -1.09 -3.77
CA ALA A 45 1.92 -1.18 -4.88
C ALA A 45 1.46 -0.34 -6.06
N GLU A 46 2.45 0.16 -6.81
CA GLU A 46 2.31 0.85 -8.07
C GLU A 46 3.22 0.17 -9.10
N ASN A 47 2.61 -0.50 -10.08
CA ASN A 47 3.28 -1.43 -10.97
C ASN A 47 4.08 -2.49 -10.19
N ASP A 48 5.40 -2.42 -10.24
CA ASP A 48 6.34 -3.32 -9.56
C ASP A 48 6.88 -2.73 -8.24
N HIS A 49 6.68 -1.43 -8.00
CA HIS A 49 7.11 -0.76 -6.79
C HIS A 49 6.14 -1.02 -5.64
N CYS A 50 6.66 -1.33 -4.45
CA CYS A 50 5.85 -1.76 -3.31
C CYS A 50 6.19 -1.02 -2.03
N LEU A 51 5.18 -0.82 -1.19
CA LEU A 51 5.27 -0.34 0.19
C LEU A 51 4.53 -1.30 1.12
N ILE A 52 5.06 -1.44 2.33
CA ILE A 52 4.35 -1.99 3.48
C ILE A 52 4.36 -0.93 4.57
N LEU A 53 3.18 -0.36 4.81
CA LEU A 53 2.94 0.66 5.81
C LEU A 53 2.60 -0.05 7.13
N GLU A 54 3.56 -0.11 8.05
CA GLU A 54 3.38 -0.75 9.38
C GLU A 54 2.73 0.19 10.41
N LYS A 55 2.76 1.51 10.18
CA LYS A 55 2.06 2.51 10.99
C LYS A 55 0.63 2.71 10.46
N PHE A 56 -0.16 1.63 10.41
CA PHE A 56 -1.52 1.62 9.89
C PHE A 56 -2.50 1.05 10.94
N SER A 57 -3.71 1.62 11.00
CA SER A 57 -4.83 1.14 11.82
C SER A 57 -6.07 1.03 10.95
N ALA A 58 -6.48 -0.21 10.62
CA ALA A 58 -7.72 -0.45 9.89
C ALA A 58 -8.96 0.03 10.66
N ARG A 59 -8.95 -0.15 11.99
CA ARG A 59 -10.08 0.21 12.86
C ARG A 59 -10.36 1.71 12.85
N GLU A 60 -9.32 2.52 12.79
CA GLU A 60 -9.44 3.98 12.75
C GLU A 60 -9.33 4.55 11.35
N ALA A 61 -9.14 3.69 10.34
CA ALA A 61 -8.78 4.07 8.97
C ALA A 61 -7.64 5.13 8.96
N LYS A 62 -6.54 4.88 9.70
CA LYS A 62 -5.41 5.82 9.79
C LYS A 62 -4.12 5.20 9.28
N VAL A 63 -3.29 5.98 8.60
CA VAL A 63 -1.94 5.57 8.21
C VAL A 63 -0.95 6.72 8.36
N SER A 64 0.28 6.42 8.78
CA SER A 64 1.38 7.38 8.70
C SER A 64 2.28 7.08 7.50
N LEU A 65 2.72 8.14 6.82
CA LEU A 65 3.70 8.07 5.73
C LEU A 65 5.14 8.34 6.21
N GLU A 66 5.36 8.35 7.52
CA GLU A 66 6.70 8.38 8.09
C GLU A 66 7.45 7.11 7.71
N GLY A 67 8.66 7.25 7.14
CA GLY A 67 9.46 6.10 6.70
C GLY A 67 9.16 5.61 5.28
N THR A 68 8.37 6.36 4.50
CA THR A 68 8.04 6.03 3.10
C THR A 68 8.85 6.87 2.10
N GLU A 69 10.11 7.18 2.41
CA GLU A 69 11.00 7.93 1.53
C GLU A 69 11.40 7.10 0.30
N GLN A 70 11.42 5.78 0.45
CA GLN A 70 11.81 4.83 -0.58
C GLN A 70 10.81 3.68 -0.65
N TRP A 71 10.62 3.16 -1.86
CA TRP A 71 9.98 1.89 -2.13
C TRP A 71 10.82 0.74 -1.54
N LEU A 72 10.24 -0.45 -1.44
CA LEU A 72 10.95 -1.62 -0.90
C LEU A 72 12.15 -2.07 -1.76
N ASP A 73 12.16 -1.73 -3.05
CA ASP A 73 13.29 -1.93 -3.96
C ASP A 73 14.44 -0.91 -3.76
N GLY A 74 14.20 0.16 -3.01
CA GLY A 74 15.15 1.23 -2.71
C GLY A 74 15.01 2.48 -3.58
N GLU A 75 14.15 2.45 -4.60
CA GLU A 75 13.87 3.64 -5.42
C GLU A 75 13.16 4.72 -4.58
N PRO A 76 13.45 6.01 -4.80
CA PRO A 76 12.80 7.09 -4.06
C PRO A 76 11.31 7.22 -4.45
N VAL A 77 10.47 7.52 -3.47
CA VAL A 77 9.08 7.91 -3.73
C VAL A 77 9.08 9.34 -4.27
N ALA A 78 8.90 9.48 -5.59
CA ALA A 78 9.02 10.75 -6.29
C ALA A 78 7.99 11.81 -5.86
N ASP A 79 6.74 11.39 -5.60
CA ASP A 79 5.64 12.29 -5.22
C ASP A 79 4.83 11.72 -4.05
N LYS A 80 5.14 12.21 -2.83
CA LYS A 80 4.41 11.85 -1.61
C LYS A 80 2.96 12.36 -1.61
N ALA A 81 2.66 13.46 -2.30
CA ALA A 81 1.30 14.00 -2.36
C ALA A 81 0.40 13.14 -3.25
N LEU A 82 0.93 12.68 -4.39
CA LEU A 82 0.27 11.72 -5.26
C LEU A 82 0.06 10.38 -4.54
N LEU A 83 1.09 9.86 -3.85
CA LEU A 83 0.97 8.64 -3.03
C LEU A 83 -0.17 8.78 -2.01
N ALA A 84 -0.19 9.89 -1.26
CA ALA A 84 -1.22 10.17 -0.27
C ALA A 84 -2.63 10.20 -0.88
N ARG A 85 -2.79 10.83 -2.05
CA ARG A 85 -4.06 10.88 -2.78
C ARG A 85 -4.50 9.49 -3.23
N ASN A 86 -3.58 8.71 -3.81
CA ASN A 86 -3.87 7.37 -4.30
C ASN A 86 -4.23 6.42 -3.16
N LEU A 87 -3.50 6.48 -2.04
CA LEU A 87 -3.84 5.71 -0.84
C LEU A 87 -5.27 6.00 -0.38
N LYS A 88 -5.67 7.28 -0.30
CA LYS A 88 -7.04 7.65 0.09
C LYS A 88 -8.08 7.12 -0.88
N ASP A 89 -7.91 7.34 -2.17
CA ASP A 89 -8.87 6.91 -3.19
C ASP A 89 -9.03 5.38 -3.21
N PHE A 90 -7.93 4.66 -3.36
CA PHE A 90 -7.98 3.20 -3.45
C PHE A 90 -8.40 2.54 -2.14
N TYR A 91 -8.08 3.13 -0.99
CA TYR A 91 -8.57 2.63 0.30
C TYR A 91 -10.09 2.78 0.40
N LYS A 92 -10.63 3.96 0.08
CA LYS A 92 -12.07 4.21 0.08
C LYS A 92 -12.81 3.26 -0.86
N ARG A 93 -12.25 3.01 -2.04
CA ARG A 93 -12.85 2.07 -3.01
C ARG A 93 -12.85 0.64 -2.51
N SER A 94 -11.76 0.21 -1.85
CA SER A 94 -11.54 -1.15 -1.35
C SER A 94 -12.35 -1.46 -0.10
N TYR A 95 -12.38 -0.55 0.87
CA TYR A 95 -12.87 -0.82 2.23
C TYR A 95 -14.08 0.04 2.63
N LYS A 96 -14.49 0.99 1.78
CA LYS A 96 -15.65 1.88 1.97
C LYS A 96 -15.52 2.87 3.13
N ASP A 97 -14.33 3.02 3.69
CA ASP A 97 -14.00 4.01 4.73
C ASP A 97 -13.06 5.11 4.19
N ASP A 98 -13.09 6.28 4.80
CA ASP A 98 -12.19 7.39 4.47
C ASP A 98 -10.87 7.25 5.23
N LEU A 99 -9.78 7.01 4.48
CA LEU A 99 -8.43 6.91 5.05
C LEU A 99 -7.92 8.29 5.48
N ASN A 100 -7.52 8.40 6.73
CA ASN A 100 -6.82 9.56 7.27
C ASN A 100 -5.31 9.33 7.27
N ILE A 101 -4.56 10.35 6.86
CA ILE A 101 -3.09 10.31 6.84
C ILE A 101 -2.59 11.21 7.96
N ILE A 102 -1.73 10.66 8.83
CA ILE A 102 -1.20 11.31 10.04
C ILE A 102 0.32 11.51 10.00
#